data_AF-A0A2E1QB91-F1
#
_entry.id   AF-A0A2E1QB91-F1
#
_cell.length_a   1.000
_cell.length_b   1.000
_cell.length_c   1.000
_cell.angle_alpha   90.00
_cell.angle_beta   90.00
_cell.angle_gamma   90.00
#
_symmetry.space_group_name_H-M   'P 1'
#
loop_
_entity.id
_entity.type
_entity.pdbx_description
1 polymer ?
#
loop_
_entity_poly.entity_id
_entity_poly.type
_entity_poly.pdbx_seq_one_letter_code
_entity_poly.pdbx_strand_id
1 'polypeptide(L)'
;MERGIHYYDWQMFNEAILEFNKSKFYYMSKSNKSYDDIKLLAQTHYNLAITYSKLGMFDKALADANYAFNLIPNKEYREIIGLIQKEIK
;
A
#
# COMPACT_ATOMS: atom_id res chain seq x y z
N MET A 1 5.51 6.43 7.91
CA MET A 1 4.70 5.19 7.83
C MET A 1 3.82 5.01 9.06
N GLU A 2 4.39 5.05 10.27
CA GLU A 2 3.66 4.77 11.54
C GLU A 2 2.40 5.64 11.75
N ARG A 3 2.46 6.94 11.45
CA ARG A 3 1.27 7.82 11.52
C ARG A 3 0.12 7.36 10.63
N GLY A 4 0.42 6.84 9.45
CA GLY A 4 -0.62 6.33 8.54
C GLY A 4 -1.33 5.10 9.09
N ILE A 5 -0.61 4.26 9.85
CA ILE A 5 -1.18 3.08 10.52
C ILE A 5 -2.13 3.54 11.64
N HIS A 6 -1.72 4.51 12.46
CA HIS A 6 -2.61 5.05 13.50
C HIS A 6 -3.89 5.66 12.92
N TYR A 7 -3.79 6.44 11.85
CA TYR A 7 -4.98 6.96 11.17
C TYR A 7 -5.85 5.84 10.59
N TYR A 8 -5.24 4.79 10.04
CA TYR A 8 -5.97 3.62 9.56
C TYR A 8 -6.75 2.92 10.69
N ASP A 9 -6.11 2.71 11.85
CA ASP A 9 -6.73 2.09 13.02
C ASP A 9 -7.89 2.92 13.57
N TRP A 10 -7.82 4.25 13.45
CA TRP A 10 -8.91 5.18 13.76
C TRP A 10 -9.95 5.31 12.64
N GLN A 11 -9.86 4.53 11.57
CA GLN A 11 -10.73 4.59 10.38
C GLN A 11 -10.69 5.94 9.65
N MET A 12 -9.65 6.75 9.90
CA MET A 12 -9.37 8.01 9.21
C MET A 12 -8.60 7.71 7.91
N PHE A 13 -9.32 7.10 6.95
CA PHE A 13 -8.68 6.53 5.75
C PHE A 13 -8.04 7.58 4.82
N ASN A 14 -8.62 8.78 4.73
CA ASN A 14 -8.06 9.83 3.88
C ASN A 14 -6.72 10.34 4.42
N GLU A 15 -6.62 10.49 5.73
CA GLU A 15 -5.42 10.88 6.46
C GLU A 15 -4.36 9.79 6.40
N ALA A 16 -4.77 8.52 6.53
CA ALA A 16 -3.91 7.37 6.31
C ALA A 16 -3.31 7.37 4.89
N ILE A 17 -4.15 7.56 3.86
CA ILE A 17 -3.72 7.68 2.46
C ILE A 17 -2.72 8.83 2.28
N LEU A 18 -2.96 9.99 2.89
CA LEU A 18 -2.06 11.14 2.81
C LEU A 18 -0.68 10.78 3.38
N GLU A 19 -0.62 10.18 4.56
CA GLU A 19 0.62 9.80 5.22
C GLU A 19 1.36 8.68 4.47
N PHE A 20 0.65 7.69 3.93
CA PHE A 20 1.25 6.66 3.11
C PHE A 20 1.78 7.20 1.78
N ASN A 21 1.09 8.14 1.13
CA ASN A 21 1.60 8.76 -0.10
C ASN A 21 2.86 9.60 0.15
N LYS A 22 2.96 10.31 1.28
CA LYS A 22 4.21 10.99 1.69
C LYS A 22 5.35 9.97 1.85
N SER A 23 5.08 8.85 2.52
CA SER A 23 6.03 7.74 2.69
C SER A 23 6.47 7.16 1.35
N LYS A 24 5.53 6.90 0.46
CA LYS A 24 5.77 6.40 -0.90
C LYS A 24 6.68 7.35 -1.67
N PHE A 25 6.36 8.65 -1.68
CA PHE A 25 7.16 9.68 -2.34
C PHE A 25 8.60 9.71 -1.80
N TYR A 26 8.77 9.68 -0.48
CA TYR A 26 10.08 9.65 0.15
C TYR A 26 10.92 8.44 -0.30
N TYR A 27 10.38 7.23 -0.26
CA TYR A 27 11.15 6.05 -0.70
C TYR A 27 11.39 6.06 -2.21
N MET A 28 10.41 6.43 -3.03
CA MET A 28 10.56 6.49 -4.49
C MET A 28 11.64 7.49 -4.93
N SER A 29 11.73 8.64 -4.25
CA SER A 29 12.69 9.71 -4.57
C SER A 29 14.14 9.41 -4.15
N LYS A 30 14.39 8.41 -3.29
CA LYS A 30 15.76 8.00 -2.96
C LYS A 30 16.50 7.48 -4.20
N SER A 31 17.69 8.02 -4.47
CA SER A 31 18.54 7.60 -5.59
C SER A 31 19.11 6.19 -5.40
N ASN A 32 19.73 5.92 -4.25
CA ASN A 32 20.27 4.61 -3.89
C ASN A 32 19.35 3.95 -2.86
N LYS A 33 18.45 3.08 -3.31
CA LYS A 33 17.55 2.33 -2.43
C LYS A 33 18.28 1.10 -1.90
N SER A 34 18.33 0.96 -0.58
CA SER A 34 18.70 -0.30 0.05
C SER A 34 17.57 -1.33 -0.10
N TYR A 35 17.86 -2.60 0.20
CA TYR A 35 16.82 -3.62 0.27
C TYR A 35 15.72 -3.24 1.28
N ASP A 36 16.08 -2.66 2.42
CA ASP A 36 15.12 -2.22 3.43
C ASP A 36 14.24 -1.07 2.92
N ASP A 37 14.79 -0.16 2.11
CA ASP A 37 13.98 0.89 1.45
C ASP A 37 12.97 0.29 0.48
N ILE A 38 13.36 -0.74 -0.30
CA ILE A 38 12.47 -1.45 -1.21
C ILE A 38 11.38 -2.18 -0.41
N LYS A 39 11.74 -2.78 0.73
CA LYS A 39 10.80 -3.47 1.63
C LYS A 39 9.78 -2.51 2.22
N LEU A 40 10.22 -1.35 2.71
CA LEU A 40 9.34 -0.32 3.25
C LEU A 40 8.46 0.31 2.17
N LEU A 41 8.97 0.46 0.95
CA LEU A 41 8.17 0.90 -0.20
C LEU A 41 7.08 -0.13 -0.54
N ALA A 42 7.42 -1.42 -0.61
CA ALA A 42 6.45 -2.48 -0.86
C ALA A 42 5.36 -2.52 0.22
N GLN A 43 5.74 -2.43 1.50
CA GLN A 43 4.79 -2.33 2.62
C GLN A 43 3.92 -1.07 2.54
N THR A 44 4.48 0.06 2.11
CA THR A 44 3.71 1.30 1.93
C THR A 44 2.64 1.13 0.86
N HIS A 45 2.98 0.51 -0.29
CA HIS A 45 1.99 0.19 -1.33
C HIS A 45 0.93 -0.81 -0.84
N TYR A 46 1.33 -1.82 -0.07
CA TYR A 46 0.37 -2.75 0.53
C TYR A 46 -0.62 -2.06 1.48
N ASN A 47 -0.15 -1.15 2.33
CA ASN A 47 -1.01 -0.37 3.22
C ASN A 47 -1.96 0.56 2.45
N LEU A 48 -1.48 1.19 1.37
CA LEU A 48 -2.34 1.95 0.46
C LEU A 48 -3.41 1.05 -0.18
N ALA A 49 -3.05 -0.16 -0.62
CA ALA A 49 -4.00 -1.10 -1.19
C ALA A 49 -5.12 -1.44 -0.22
N ILE A 50 -4.78 -1.83 1.02
CA ILE A 50 -5.77 -2.07 2.07
C ILE A 50 -6.66 -0.85 2.28
N THR A 51 -6.07 0.35 2.37
CA THR A 51 -6.81 1.57 2.68
C THR A 51 -7.76 1.97 1.55
N TYR A 52 -7.31 1.86 0.29
CA TYR A 52 -8.17 2.08 -0.87
C TYR A 52 -9.29 1.03 -0.97
N SER A 53 -9.03 -0.23 -0.63
CA SER A 53 -10.08 -1.26 -0.55
C SER A 53 -11.16 -0.91 0.48
N LYS A 54 -10.80 -0.34 1.64
CA LYS A 54 -11.78 0.11 2.64
C LYS A 54 -12.68 1.24 2.14
N LEU A 55 -12.22 2.02 1.17
CA LEU A 55 -12.99 3.08 0.52
C LEU A 55 -13.71 2.62 -0.76
N GLY A 56 -13.66 1.34 -1.12
CA GLY A 56 -14.23 0.81 -2.36
C GLY A 56 -13.49 1.25 -3.64
N MET A 57 -12.30 1.83 -3.51
CA MET A 57 -11.49 2.30 -4.63
C MET A 57 -10.65 1.15 -5.21
N PHE A 58 -11.32 0.11 -5.70
CA PHE A 58 -10.68 -1.17 -6.00
C PHE A 58 -9.64 -1.12 -7.12
N ASP A 59 -9.81 -0.27 -8.13
CA ASP A 59 -8.81 -0.11 -9.19
C ASP A 59 -7.46 0.41 -8.65
N LYS A 60 -7.52 1.43 -7.77
CA LYS A 60 -6.32 1.98 -7.11
C LYS A 60 -5.72 0.95 -6.16
N ALA A 61 -6.57 0.26 -5.41
CA ALA A 61 -6.13 -0.78 -4.49
C ALA A 61 -5.38 -1.90 -5.22
N LEU A 62 -5.92 -2.36 -6.35
CA LEU A 62 -5.32 -3.40 -7.16
C LEU A 62 -3.99 -2.94 -7.77
N ALA A 63 -3.90 -1.71 -8.25
CA ALA A 63 -2.65 -1.15 -8.77
C ALA A 63 -1.54 -1.13 -7.70
N ASP A 64 -1.83 -0.62 -6.50
CA ASP A 64 -0.86 -0.58 -5.41
C ASP A 64 -0.51 -1.99 -4.91
N ALA A 65 -1.47 -2.91 -4.81
CA ALA A 65 -1.21 -4.30 -4.39
C ALA A 65 -0.29 -5.03 -5.36
N ASN A 66 -0.51 -4.88 -6.67
CA ASN A 66 0.35 -5.46 -7.70
C ASN A 66 1.76 -4.84 -7.65
N TYR A 67 1.86 -3.53 -7.40
CA TYR A 67 3.17 -2.88 -7.27
C TYR A 67 3.94 -3.42 -6.06
N ALA A 68 3.29 -3.58 -4.91
CA ALA A 68 3.90 -4.19 -3.73
C ALA A 68 4.42 -5.61 -4.02
N PHE A 69 3.61 -6.43 -4.69
CA PHE A 69 4.00 -7.79 -5.10
C PHE A 69 5.16 -7.81 -6.09
N ASN A 70 5.18 -6.90 -7.06
CA ASN A 70 6.26 -6.80 -8.05
C ASN A 70 7.59 -6.37 -7.42
N LEU A 71 7.55 -5.52 -6.38
CA LEU A 71 8.75 -5.15 -5.62
C LEU A 71 9.27 -6.32 -4.80
N ILE A 72 8.40 -6.93 -3.98
CA ILE A 72 8.73 -8.07 -3.14
C ILE A 72 7.56 -9.05 -3.14
N PRO A 73 7.68 -10.19 -3.85
CA PRO A 73 6.65 -11.22 -3.82
C PRO A 73 6.45 -11.74 -2.39
N ASN A 74 5.23 -11.60 -1.88
CA ASN A 74 4.82 -12.09 -0.57
C ASN A 74 3.42 -12.72 -0.68
N LYS A 75 3.17 -13.75 0.14
CA LYS A 75 1.86 -14.41 0.27
C LYS A 75 0.76 -13.41 0.62
N GLU A 76 0.97 -12.51 1.58
CA GLU A 76 -0.02 -11.51 2.01
C GLU A 76 -0.43 -10.57 0.87
N TYR A 77 0.55 -10.15 0.05
CA TYR A 77 0.30 -9.27 -1.10
C TYR A 77 -0.52 -10.00 -2.18
N ARG A 78 -0.21 -11.29 -2.41
CA ARG A 78 -0.97 -12.13 -3.33
C ARG A 78 -2.41 -12.36 -2.84
N GLU A 79 -2.60 -12.56 -1.54
CA GLU A 79 -3.92 -12.74 -0.94
C GLU A 79 -4.79 -11.50 -1.13
N ILE A 80 -4.27 -10.29 -0.85
CA ILE A 80 -5.07 -9.08 -1.03
C ILE A 80 -5.40 -8.79 -2.49
N ILE A 81 -4.50 -9.08 -3.44
CA ILE A 81 -4.80 -8.98 -4.88
C ILE A 81 -6.02 -9.85 -5.20
N GLY A 82 -6.03 -11.10 -4.71
CA GLY A 82 -7.14 -12.03 -4.93
C GLY A 82 -8.45 -11.57 -4.27
N LEU A 83 -8.39 -10.94 -3.09
CA LEU A 83 -9.56 -10.36 -2.43
C LEU A 83 -10.12 -9.17 -3.22
N ILE A 84 -9.27 -8.24 -3.63
CA ILE A 84 -9.69 -7.07 -4.41
C ILE A 84 -10.32 -7.48 -5.75
N GLN A 85 -9.72 -8.46 -6.44
CA GLN A 85 -10.26 -8.96 -7.71
C GLN A 85 -11.64 -9.60 -7.59
N LYS A 86 -12.03 -10.08 -6.40
CA LYS A 86 -13.39 -10.59 -6.17
C LYS A 86 -14.42 -9.46 -6.03
N GLU A 87 -14.01 -8.31 -5.51
CA GLU A 87 -14.89 -7.14 -5.32
C GLU A 87 -15.14 -6.35 -6.62
N ILE A 88 -14.27 -6.49 -7.62
CA ILE A 88 -14.43 -5.84 -8.94
C ILE A 88 -15.44 -6.60 -9.83
N LYS A 89 -15.76 -7.86 -9.51
CA LYS A 89 -16.68 -8.71 -10.27
C LYS A 89 -18.12 -8.49 -9.87
#